data_AF-A0A1B0ZMU1-F1
#
_entry.id   AF-A0A1B0ZMU1-F1
#
_cell.length_a   1.000
_cell.length_b   1.000
_cell.length_c   1.000
_cell.angle_alpha   90.00
_cell.angle_beta   90.00
_cell.angle_gamma   90.00
#
_symmetry.space_group_name_H-M   'P 1'
#
loop_
_entity.id
_entity.type
_entity.pdbx_description
1 polymer ?
#
loop_
_entity_poly.entity_id
_entity_poly.type
_entity_poly.pdbx_seq_one_letter_code
_entity_poly.pdbx_strand_id
1 'polypeptide(L)'
;MQDDSGISFFGALWGGLVWLVQNIAGAFYNLGYALSHTSEWLAWTGGLESVEDKQSLMRFVYFGGSVEFFFVVFTAFLVLTAVGIYQRQVMWGVVRGLEGFANTIGRLFAWAGLIMVIQQIIIVFMQRVFARPDMSFGLGIELQMDISWFAEELKLYNALVVCMCVAYTFVQGGHVRVDLIYSGISFRAKRVIDMIGSLIFMMPAAVLTWMYGWFFLWRHLIVPKPSASDGLDRLVMKARALRWNVETIGFSPNGFNGYFLFKILLVSFAGIVFLHAIAFFYRSFLEFVEGQGSENKYLDKDTLGEGEEAYEGAH
;
A
#
# COMPACT_ATOMS: atom_id res chain seq x y z
N MET A 1 40.69 27.90 10.04
CA MET A 1 41.08 27.07 8.87
C MET A 1 40.59 25.67 9.17
N GLN A 2 39.40 25.35 8.68
CA GLN A 2 38.80 24.03 8.83
C GLN A 2 38.38 23.67 7.41
N ASP A 3 38.98 22.59 6.90
CA ASP A 3 38.90 22.20 5.50
C ASP A 3 37.45 21.85 5.12
N ASP A 4 36.80 22.78 4.41
CA ASP A 4 35.74 22.47 3.48
C ASP A 4 36.36 21.68 2.32
N SER A 5 36.64 20.40 2.55
CA SER A 5 36.87 19.47 1.46
C SER A 5 35.53 19.29 0.74
N GLY A 6 35.26 20.18 -0.21
CA GLY A 6 34.17 20.03 -1.16
C GLY A 6 34.28 18.63 -1.75
N ILE A 7 33.35 17.75 -1.38
CA ILE A 7 33.28 16.41 -1.93
C ILE A 7 33.19 16.59 -3.45
N SER A 8 34.25 16.22 -4.17
CA SER A 8 34.25 16.27 -5.63
C SER A 8 33.01 15.54 -6.15
N PHE A 9 32.36 16.06 -7.18
CA PHE A 9 31.17 15.44 -7.78
C PHE A 9 31.35 13.93 -8.02
N PHE A 10 32.55 13.54 -8.47
CA PHE A 10 32.92 12.13 -8.65
C PHE A 10 33.07 11.36 -7.33
N GLY A 11 33.55 12.01 -6.27
CA GLY A 11 33.60 11.45 -4.92
C GLY A 11 32.21 11.23 -4.33
N ALA A 12 31.27 12.14 -4.58
CA ALA A 12 29.87 12.00 -4.16
C ALA A 12 29.17 10.85 -4.92
N LEU A 13 29.36 10.78 -6.24
CA LEU A 13 28.86 9.68 -7.06
C LEU A 13 29.43 8.33 -6.62
N TRP A 14 30.74 8.25 -6.40
CA TRP A 14 31.40 7.04 -5.94
C TRP A 14 30.90 6.62 -4.55
N GLY A 15 30.80 7.57 -3.61
CA GLY A 15 30.23 7.32 -2.28
C GLY A 15 28.79 6.80 -2.35
N GLY A 16 27.96 7.38 -3.22
CA GLY A 16 26.59 6.93 -3.44
C GLY A 16 26.52 5.51 -4.03
N LEU A 17 27.38 5.19 -4.99
CA LEU A 17 27.47 3.83 -5.56
C LEU A 17 27.90 2.80 -4.52
N VAL A 18 28.93 3.11 -3.73
CA VAL A 18 29.39 2.24 -2.64
C VAL A 18 28.27 2.03 -1.62
N TRP A 19 27.57 3.09 -1.22
CA TRP A 19 26.43 3.01 -0.32
C TRP A 19 25.31 2.12 -0.87
N LEU A 20 24.96 2.27 -2.16
CA LEU A 20 23.94 1.45 -2.82
C LEU A 20 24.34 -0.03 -2.83
N VAL A 21 25.58 -0.34 -3.22
CA VAL A 21 26.08 -1.73 -3.26
C VAL A 21 26.12 -2.33 -1.85
N GLN A 22 26.57 -1.57 -0.85
CA GLN A 22 26.59 -2.02 0.54
C GLN A 22 25.20 -2.36 1.07
N ASN A 23 24.19 -1.54 0.77
CA ASN A 23 22.83 -1.80 1.20
C ASN A 23 22.20 -2.99 0.46
N ILE A 24 22.48 -3.17 -0.84
CA ILE A 24 22.03 -4.35 -1.59
C ILE A 24 22.67 -5.63 -1.04
N ALA A 25 23.97 -5.62 -0.76
CA ALA A 25 24.64 -6.77 -0.13
C ALA A 25 24.11 -7.02 1.29
N GLY A 26 23.92 -5.95 2.06
CA GLY A 26 23.37 -5.98 3.41
C GLY A 26 21.92 -6.47 3.46
N ALA A 27 21.14 -6.29 2.40
CA ALA A 27 19.76 -6.77 2.32
C ALA A 27 19.64 -8.29 2.54
N PHE A 28 20.56 -9.08 1.99
CA PHE A 28 20.57 -10.54 2.20
C PHE A 28 20.84 -10.90 3.66
N TYR A 29 21.78 -10.21 4.29
CA TYR A 29 22.07 -10.38 5.71
C TYR A 29 20.88 -9.95 6.58
N ASN A 30 20.32 -8.77 6.33
CA ASN A 30 19.18 -8.23 7.08
C ASN A 30 17.94 -9.14 6.96
N LEU A 31 17.68 -9.69 5.78
CA LEU A 31 16.61 -10.65 5.57
C LEU A 31 16.86 -11.95 6.37
N GLY A 32 18.06 -12.51 6.27
CA GLY A 32 18.43 -13.71 7.03
C GLY A 32 18.38 -13.50 8.55
N TYR A 33 18.82 -12.33 9.02
CA TYR A 33 18.76 -11.94 10.42
C TYR A 33 17.31 -11.80 10.90
N ALA A 34 16.46 -11.08 10.15
CA ALA A 34 15.05 -10.89 10.49
C ALA A 34 14.28 -12.22 10.57
N LEU A 35 14.57 -13.17 9.67
CA LEU A 35 13.93 -14.49 9.65
C LEU A 35 14.44 -15.43 10.75
N SER A 36 15.69 -15.29 11.19
CA SER A 36 16.27 -16.11 12.26
C SER A 36 15.96 -15.59 13.66
N HIS A 37 15.80 -14.27 13.82
CA HIS A 37 15.59 -13.59 15.10
C HIS A 37 14.18 -12.98 15.18
N THR A 38 13.16 -13.80 14.96
CA THR A 38 11.76 -13.37 14.94
C THR A 38 11.29 -12.77 16.27
N SER A 39 11.79 -13.29 17.40
CA SER A 39 11.45 -12.77 18.73
C SER A 39 11.86 -11.31 18.94
N GLU A 40 12.92 -10.83 18.28
CA GLU A 40 13.41 -9.47 18.48
C GLU A 40 12.45 -8.39 18.00
N TRP A 41 11.58 -8.72 17.04
CA TRP A 41 10.63 -7.78 16.43
C TRP A 41 9.17 -8.27 16.46
N LEU A 42 8.88 -9.53 16.85
CA LEU A 42 7.52 -10.07 17.01
C LEU A 42 7.12 -10.37 18.46
N ALA A 43 7.99 -10.26 19.46
CA ALA A 43 7.64 -10.62 20.85
C ALA A 43 6.39 -9.88 21.37
N TRP A 44 6.18 -8.64 20.94
CA TRP A 44 5.01 -7.82 21.27
C TRP A 44 3.65 -8.44 20.88
N THR A 45 3.62 -9.41 19.97
CA THR A 45 2.38 -10.12 19.60
C THR A 45 1.82 -10.96 20.75
N GLY A 46 2.65 -11.33 21.73
CA GLY A 46 2.25 -12.00 22.96
C GLY A 46 1.76 -11.07 24.08
N GLY A 47 1.92 -9.75 23.93
CA GLY A 47 1.60 -8.75 24.95
C GLY A 47 2.63 -7.63 25.05
N LEU A 48 2.39 -6.64 25.93
CA LEU A 48 3.33 -5.54 26.20
C LEU A 48 3.69 -5.47 27.70
N GLU A 49 3.86 -6.63 28.32
CA GLU A 49 4.08 -6.76 29.76
C GLU A 49 5.53 -6.43 30.13
N SER A 50 6.49 -6.96 29.38
CA SER A 50 7.92 -6.72 29.62
C SER A 50 8.45 -5.51 28.85
N VAL A 51 9.60 -4.99 29.28
CA VAL A 51 10.32 -3.94 28.54
C VAL A 51 10.82 -4.48 27.20
N GLU A 52 11.19 -5.75 27.14
CA GLU A 52 11.68 -6.41 25.93
C GLU A 52 10.57 -6.49 24.87
N ASP A 53 9.33 -6.78 25.27
CA ASP A 53 8.17 -6.78 24.37
C ASP A 53 7.94 -5.38 23.78
N LYS A 54 8.00 -4.35 24.63
CA LYS A 54 7.88 -2.95 24.17
C LYS A 54 9.02 -2.53 23.25
N GLN A 55 10.23 -3.01 23.50
CA GLN A 55 11.36 -2.77 22.60
C GLN A 55 11.17 -3.48 21.27
N SER A 56 10.62 -4.70 21.27
CA SER A 56 10.32 -5.43 20.02
C SER A 56 9.30 -4.69 19.16
N LEU A 57 8.26 -4.10 19.77
CA LEU A 57 7.31 -3.25 19.05
C LEU A 57 7.99 -2.00 18.47
N MET A 58 8.89 -1.35 19.22
CA MET A 58 9.62 -0.19 18.71
C MET A 58 10.57 -0.57 17.56
N ARG A 59 11.20 -1.75 17.61
CA ARG A 59 11.99 -2.29 16.49
C ARG A 59 11.09 -2.54 15.28
N PHE A 60 9.92 -3.14 15.47
CA PHE A 60 8.95 -3.36 14.39
C PHE A 60 8.52 -2.04 13.72
N VAL A 61 8.19 -1.03 14.53
CA VAL A 61 7.82 0.31 14.06
C VAL A 61 8.97 0.95 13.29
N TYR A 62 10.21 0.86 13.79
CA TYR A 62 11.38 1.38 13.09
C TYR A 62 11.60 0.66 11.75
N PHE A 63 11.72 -0.66 11.78
CA PHE A 63 12.09 -1.44 10.59
C PHE A 63 11.05 -1.37 9.49
N GLY A 64 9.75 -1.33 9.81
CA GLY A 64 8.70 -1.24 8.78
C GLY A 64 8.73 0.01 7.90
N GLY A 65 9.35 1.10 8.37
CA GLY A 65 9.56 2.34 7.61
C GLY A 65 11.04 2.65 7.32
N SER A 66 11.92 1.68 7.52
CA SER A 66 13.38 1.86 7.47
C SER A 66 13.98 1.75 6.07
N VAL A 67 15.20 2.25 5.91
CA VAL A 67 15.99 2.13 4.68
C VAL A 67 16.39 0.68 4.44
N GLU A 68 16.70 -0.05 5.50
CA GLU A 68 17.07 -1.46 5.49
C GLU A 68 15.94 -2.31 4.90
N PHE A 69 14.70 -2.09 5.35
CA PHE A 69 13.53 -2.78 4.81
C PHE A 69 13.29 -2.42 3.33
N PHE A 70 13.44 -1.15 2.98
CA PHE A 70 13.37 -0.73 1.58
C PHE A 70 14.37 -1.50 0.71
N PHE A 71 15.64 -1.63 1.14
CA PHE A 71 16.65 -2.36 0.37
C PHE A 71 16.41 -3.87 0.33
N VAL A 72 15.78 -4.46 1.34
CA VAL A 72 15.33 -5.86 1.29
C VAL A 72 14.29 -6.04 0.18
N VAL A 73 13.26 -5.19 0.14
CA VAL A 73 12.22 -5.24 -0.90
C VAL A 73 12.79 -4.90 -2.28
N PHE A 74 13.64 -3.88 -2.37
CA PHE A 74 14.29 -3.46 -3.62
C PHE A 74 15.21 -4.55 -4.16
N THR A 75 16.01 -5.19 -3.31
CA THR A 75 16.88 -6.30 -3.71
C THR A 75 16.05 -7.50 -4.16
N ALA A 76 14.95 -7.82 -3.46
CA ALA A 76 14.02 -8.86 -3.89
C ALA A 76 13.42 -8.54 -5.28
N PHE A 77 13.03 -7.29 -5.53
CA PHE A 77 12.60 -6.83 -6.85
C PHE A 77 13.69 -7.01 -7.92
N LEU A 78 14.94 -6.62 -7.64
CA LEU A 78 16.06 -6.79 -8.58
C LEU A 78 16.34 -8.27 -8.88
N VAL A 79 16.34 -9.13 -7.86
CA VAL A 79 16.53 -10.58 -8.02
C VAL A 79 15.40 -11.18 -8.84
N LEU A 80 14.14 -10.85 -8.53
CA LEU A 80 12.97 -11.30 -9.32
C LEU A 80 13.04 -10.80 -10.76
N THR A 81 13.48 -9.55 -10.98
CA THR A 81 13.66 -8.99 -12.31
C THR A 81 14.73 -9.77 -13.08
N ALA A 82 15.89 -10.02 -12.47
CA ALA A 82 16.98 -10.77 -13.10
C ALA A 82 16.57 -12.21 -13.46
N VAL A 83 15.90 -12.91 -12.54
CA VAL A 83 15.36 -14.25 -12.79
C VAL A 83 14.29 -14.21 -13.89
N GLY A 84 13.41 -13.21 -13.89
CA GLY A 84 12.36 -13.05 -14.90
C GLY A 84 12.88 -12.70 -16.29
N ILE A 85 13.99 -11.95 -16.40
CA ILE A 85 14.69 -11.70 -17.67
C ILE A 85 15.28 -13.02 -18.20
N TYR A 86 15.86 -13.84 -17.33
CA TYR A 86 16.41 -15.15 -17.70
C TYR A 86 15.29 -16.15 -18.07
N GLN A 87 14.18 -16.16 -17.33
CA GLN A 87 13.03 -17.03 -17.57
C GLN A 87 11.74 -16.21 -17.67
N ARG A 88 11.34 -15.90 -18.91
CA ARG A 88 10.12 -15.13 -19.19
C ARG A 88 8.84 -15.76 -18.61
N GLN A 89 8.81 -17.09 -18.50
CA GLN A 89 7.69 -17.80 -17.87
C GLN A 89 7.49 -17.43 -16.40
N VAL A 90 8.60 -17.23 -15.67
CA VAL A 90 8.55 -16.78 -14.27
C VAL A 90 7.98 -15.36 -14.19
N MET A 91 8.42 -14.47 -15.08
CA MET A 91 7.93 -13.09 -15.11
C MET A 91 6.43 -13.01 -15.44
N TRP A 92 5.94 -13.80 -16.41
CA TRP A 92 4.50 -13.95 -16.67
C TRP A 92 3.75 -14.52 -15.46
N GLY A 93 4.35 -15.47 -14.74
CA GLY A 93 3.80 -15.99 -13.49
C GLY A 93 3.63 -14.91 -12.42
N VAL A 94 4.63 -14.02 -12.26
CA VAL A 94 4.55 -12.89 -11.34
C VAL A 94 3.47 -11.90 -11.76
N VAL A 95 3.39 -11.53 -13.04
CA VAL A 95 2.34 -10.64 -13.57
C VAL A 95 0.95 -11.21 -13.25
N ARG A 96 0.71 -12.48 -13.58
CA ARG A 96 -0.57 -13.15 -13.30
C ARG A 96 -0.89 -13.22 -11.81
N GLY A 97 0.12 -13.47 -10.97
CA GLY A 97 -0.05 -13.52 -9.52
C GLY A 97 -0.44 -12.16 -8.94
N LEU A 98 0.26 -11.10 -9.33
CA LEU A 98 0.03 -9.75 -8.82
C LEU A 98 -1.28 -9.14 -9.34
N GLU A 99 -1.63 -9.38 -10.60
CA GLU A 99 -2.91 -8.92 -11.16
C GLU A 99 -4.09 -9.75 -10.66
N GLY A 100 -3.91 -11.06 -10.50
CA GLY A 100 -4.91 -11.91 -9.85
C GLY A 100 -5.15 -11.49 -8.40
N PHE A 101 -4.10 -11.10 -7.68
CA PHE A 101 -4.21 -10.51 -6.34
C PHE A 101 -4.99 -9.18 -6.38
N ALA A 102 -4.65 -8.27 -7.30
CA ALA A 102 -5.35 -6.99 -7.47
C ALA A 102 -6.83 -7.20 -7.80
N ASN A 103 -7.16 -8.12 -8.71
CA ASN A 103 -8.53 -8.47 -9.07
C ASN A 103 -9.29 -9.09 -7.90
N THR A 104 -8.66 -10.00 -7.14
CA THR A 104 -9.29 -10.63 -5.98
C THR A 104 -9.62 -9.61 -4.90
N ILE A 105 -8.66 -8.73 -4.56
CA ILE A 105 -8.88 -7.65 -3.60
C ILE A 105 -9.95 -6.69 -4.11
N GLY A 106 -9.85 -6.24 -5.36
CA GLY A 106 -10.82 -5.31 -5.94
C GLY A 106 -12.24 -5.85 -5.93
N ARG A 107 -12.44 -7.09 -6.39
CA ARG A 107 -13.76 -7.75 -6.38
C ARG A 107 -14.29 -7.95 -4.96
N LEU A 108 -13.42 -8.26 -3.99
CA LEU A 108 -13.81 -8.38 -2.56
C LEU A 108 -14.28 -7.03 -2.00
N PHE A 109 -13.50 -5.96 -2.19
CA PHE A 109 -13.80 -4.65 -1.62
C PHE A 109 -14.80 -3.82 -2.45
N ALA A 110 -15.10 -4.21 -3.69
CA ALA A 110 -16.20 -3.62 -4.47
C ALA A 110 -17.56 -3.77 -3.76
N TRP A 111 -17.75 -4.85 -3.00
CA TRP A 111 -18.94 -5.04 -2.15
C TRP A 111 -19.10 -3.95 -1.08
N ALA A 112 -18.03 -3.30 -0.64
CA ALA A 112 -18.11 -2.17 0.27
C ALA A 112 -18.92 -1.00 -0.33
N GLY A 113 -18.91 -0.84 -1.65
CA GLY A 113 -19.75 0.13 -2.36
C GLY A 113 -21.24 -0.21 -2.24
N LEU A 114 -21.61 -1.48 -2.41
CA LEU A 114 -22.99 -1.93 -2.23
C LEU A 114 -23.45 -1.76 -0.76
N ILE A 115 -22.60 -2.15 0.19
CA ILE A 115 -22.87 -1.99 1.63
C ILE A 115 -23.08 -0.51 1.97
N MET A 116 -22.23 0.38 1.46
CA MET A 116 -22.35 1.83 1.64
C MET A 116 -23.70 2.35 1.15
N VAL A 117 -24.16 1.94 -0.03
CA VAL A 117 -25.46 2.36 -0.59
C VAL A 117 -26.62 1.85 0.26
N ILE A 118 -26.60 0.57 0.65
CA ILE A 118 -27.62 -0.02 1.51
C ILE A 118 -27.68 0.73 2.86
N GLN A 119 -26.53 0.96 3.48
CA GLN A 119 -26.44 1.69 4.74
C GLN A 119 -26.92 3.14 4.59
N GLN A 120 -26.58 3.82 3.50
CA GLN A 120 -27.05 5.17 3.20
C GLN A 120 -28.59 5.22 3.07
N ILE A 121 -29.20 4.23 2.43
CA ILE A 121 -30.66 4.11 2.33
C ILE A 121 -31.25 3.93 3.74
N ILE A 122 -30.72 3.01 4.55
CA ILE A 122 -31.20 2.78 5.92
C ILE A 122 -31.12 4.05 6.75
N ILE A 123 -30.00 4.79 6.68
CA ILE A 123 -29.83 6.08 7.37
C ILE A 123 -30.92 7.07 6.97
N VAL A 124 -31.21 7.21 5.67
CA VAL A 124 -32.25 8.13 5.17
C VAL A 124 -33.63 7.72 5.69
N PHE A 125 -33.98 6.43 5.67
CA PHE A 125 -35.26 5.94 6.20
C PHE A 125 -35.40 6.19 7.70
N MET A 126 -34.37 5.88 8.48
CA MET A 126 -34.38 6.05 9.94
C MET A 126 -34.53 7.53 10.34
N GLN A 127 -33.82 8.44 9.65
CA GLN A 127 -33.90 9.87 9.94
C GLN A 127 -35.18 10.53 9.42
N ARG A 128 -35.59 10.22 8.18
CA ARG A 128 -36.65 10.96 7.48
C ARG A 128 -38.04 10.35 7.64
N VAL A 129 -38.15 9.03 7.77
CA VAL A 129 -39.44 8.33 7.86
C VAL A 129 -39.78 8.03 9.32
N PHE A 130 -38.84 7.45 10.07
CA PHE A 130 -39.08 7.03 11.46
C PHE A 130 -38.73 8.08 12.51
N ALA A 131 -38.02 9.15 12.13
CA ALA A 131 -37.58 10.24 13.01
C ALA A 131 -36.91 9.74 14.31
N ARG A 132 -36.25 8.57 14.25
CA ARG A 132 -35.51 7.98 15.37
C ARG A 132 -34.09 8.52 15.35
N PRO A 133 -33.48 8.87 16.50
CA PRO A 133 -32.09 9.32 16.58
C PRO A 133 -31.08 8.16 16.66
N ASP A 134 -31.55 6.97 17.04
CA ASP A 134 -30.77 5.77 17.36
C ASP A 134 -31.11 4.60 16.43
N MET A 135 -30.11 3.75 16.17
CA MET A 135 -30.27 2.54 15.38
C MET A 135 -29.73 1.35 16.17
N SER A 136 -30.60 0.37 16.43
CA SER A 136 -30.24 -0.89 17.09
C SER A 136 -30.33 -2.03 16.09
N PHE A 137 -29.18 -2.64 15.77
CA PHE A 137 -29.17 -3.91 15.02
C PHE A 137 -29.01 -5.07 16.00
N GLY A 138 -29.98 -5.99 15.99
CA GLY A 138 -29.99 -7.16 16.86
C GLY A 138 -29.58 -8.42 16.11
N LEU A 139 -28.30 -8.78 16.18
CA LEU A 139 -27.79 -10.12 15.85
C LEU A 139 -27.02 -10.68 17.06
N GLY A 140 -27.71 -10.79 18.20
CA GLY A 140 -27.19 -11.38 19.45
C GLY A 140 -26.33 -10.44 20.33
N ILE A 141 -25.79 -9.36 19.77
CA ILE A 141 -25.19 -8.24 20.52
C ILE A 141 -25.92 -6.98 20.06
N GLU A 142 -26.53 -6.24 21.00
CA GLU A 142 -27.20 -4.98 20.67
C GLU A 142 -26.14 -3.90 20.41
N LEU A 143 -25.81 -3.70 19.13
CA LEU A 143 -25.08 -2.51 18.69
C LEU A 143 -26.08 -1.35 18.62
N GLN A 144 -26.24 -0.65 19.74
CA GLN A 144 -27.00 0.60 19.82
C GLN A 144 -26.04 1.77 19.62
N MET A 145 -26.02 2.32 18.43
CA MET A 145 -25.22 3.50 18.11
C MET A 145 -26.11 4.60 17.50
N ASP A 146 -25.72 5.85 17.72
CA ASP A 146 -26.39 7.00 17.12
C ASP A 146 -26.31 6.93 15.59
N ILE A 147 -27.30 7.48 14.90
CA ILE A 147 -27.27 7.53 13.42
C ILE A 147 -26.06 8.32 12.91
N SER A 148 -25.55 9.29 13.68
CA SER A 148 -24.33 10.02 13.35
C SER A 148 -23.11 9.10 13.21
N TRP A 149 -23.04 8.02 14.00
CA TRP A 149 -21.96 7.04 13.93
C TRP A 149 -21.99 6.30 12.58
N PHE A 150 -23.16 5.78 12.20
CA PHE A 150 -23.36 5.08 10.93
C PHE A 150 -23.16 6.00 9.72
N ALA A 151 -23.49 7.29 9.84
CA ALA A 151 -23.25 8.27 8.79
C ALA A 151 -21.76 8.57 8.61
N GLU A 152 -20.98 8.62 9.68
CA GLU A 152 -19.53 8.78 9.60
C GLU A 152 -18.83 7.51 9.09
N GLU A 153 -19.34 6.32 9.41
CA GLU A 153 -18.83 5.03 8.92
C GLU A 153 -18.90 4.92 7.38
N LEU A 154 -19.87 5.59 6.72
CA LEU A 154 -19.91 5.65 5.25
C LEU A 154 -18.60 6.14 4.62
N LYS A 155 -17.86 7.02 5.33
CA LYS A 155 -16.53 7.48 4.89
C LYS A 155 -15.50 6.34 4.90
N LEU A 156 -15.62 5.39 5.83
CA LEU A 156 -14.76 4.21 5.88
C LEU A 156 -15.02 3.32 4.67
N TYR A 157 -16.28 3.02 4.35
CA TYR A 157 -16.60 2.24 3.14
C TYR A 157 -16.09 2.93 1.88
N ASN A 158 -16.18 4.25 1.80
CA ASN A 158 -15.65 5.01 0.67
C ASN A 158 -14.11 4.89 0.60
N ALA A 159 -13.44 5.06 1.73
CA ALA A 159 -12.00 4.88 1.82
C ALA A 159 -11.57 3.45 1.46
N LEU A 160 -12.33 2.42 1.85
CA LEU A 160 -12.09 1.03 1.48
C LEU A 160 -12.12 0.85 -0.04
N VAL A 161 -13.17 1.34 -0.71
CA VAL A 161 -13.30 1.26 -2.17
C VAL A 161 -12.13 1.98 -2.85
N VAL A 162 -11.79 3.20 -2.43
CA VAL A 162 -10.70 3.97 -3.05
C VAL A 162 -9.34 3.32 -2.81
N CYS A 163 -9.05 2.92 -1.58
CA CYS A 163 -7.72 2.43 -1.19
C CYS A 163 -7.45 1.01 -1.69
N MET A 164 -8.45 0.14 -1.68
CA MET A 164 -8.28 -1.28 -1.99
C MET A 164 -8.56 -1.58 -3.47
N CYS A 165 -9.41 -0.81 -4.16
CA CYS A 165 -9.75 -1.07 -5.56
C CYS A 165 -8.87 -0.31 -6.57
N VAL A 166 -7.90 0.51 -6.15
CA VAL A 166 -7.06 1.31 -7.07
C VAL A 166 -6.29 0.45 -8.09
N ALA A 167 -5.69 -0.66 -7.66
CA ALA A 167 -4.97 -1.53 -8.58
C ALA A 167 -5.93 -2.33 -9.47
N TYR A 168 -7.09 -2.69 -8.92
CA TYR A 168 -8.15 -3.34 -9.68
C TYR A 168 -8.67 -2.45 -10.82
N THR A 169 -9.04 -1.21 -10.54
CA THR A 169 -9.53 -0.29 -11.58
C THR A 169 -8.49 -0.05 -12.67
N PHE A 170 -7.20 -0.03 -12.30
CA PHE A 170 -6.12 0.05 -13.28
C PHE A 170 -6.02 -1.21 -14.15
N VAL A 171 -6.03 -2.42 -13.56
CA VAL A 171 -6.02 -3.70 -14.30
C VAL A 171 -7.22 -3.81 -15.24
N GLN A 172 -8.40 -3.36 -14.80
CA GLN A 172 -9.62 -3.32 -15.61
C GLN A 172 -9.59 -2.27 -16.73
N GLY A 173 -8.62 -1.34 -16.72
CA GLY A 173 -8.55 -0.26 -17.69
C GLY A 173 -9.57 0.86 -17.44
N GLY A 174 -10.19 0.91 -16.27
CA GLY A 174 -11.17 1.93 -15.88
C GLY A 174 -10.55 3.27 -15.45
N HIS A 175 -9.26 3.49 -15.71
CA HIS A 175 -8.59 4.76 -15.46
C HIS A 175 -8.70 5.66 -16.69
N VAL A 176 -8.93 6.95 -16.48
CA VAL A 176 -8.94 7.93 -17.58
C VAL A 176 -7.50 8.09 -18.07
N ARG A 177 -7.19 7.45 -19.21
CA ARG A 177 -5.94 7.71 -19.94
C ARG A 177 -6.11 8.99 -20.73
N VAL A 178 -5.25 9.98 -20.51
CA VAL A 178 -5.21 11.18 -21.36
C VAL A 178 -4.48 10.81 -22.65
N ASP A 179 -5.17 10.08 -23.53
CA ASP A 179 -4.59 9.44 -24.72
C ASP A 179 -4.38 10.40 -25.91
N LEU A 180 -4.36 11.73 -25.70
CA LEU A 180 -4.12 12.72 -26.77
C LEU A 180 -2.72 12.55 -27.40
N ILE A 181 -1.75 12.06 -26.62
CA ILE A 181 -0.36 11.81 -27.08
C ILE A 181 -0.16 10.34 -27.49
N TYR A 182 -0.98 9.41 -26.98
CA TYR A 182 -0.81 7.96 -27.20
C TYR A 182 -1.34 7.48 -28.56
N SER A 183 -2.27 8.18 -29.19
CA SER A 183 -2.89 7.76 -30.46
C SER A 183 -1.90 7.70 -31.64
N GLY A 184 -0.82 8.52 -31.61
CA GLY A 184 0.18 8.59 -32.68
C GLY A 184 1.47 7.77 -32.45
N ILE A 185 1.64 7.12 -31.30
CA ILE A 185 2.90 6.50 -30.89
C ILE A 185 2.93 4.99 -31.21
N SER A 186 4.08 4.47 -31.65
CA SER A 186 4.26 3.04 -31.93
C SER A 186 4.12 2.18 -30.67
N PHE A 187 3.66 0.93 -30.82
CA PHE A 187 3.44 -0.02 -29.71
C PHE A 187 4.66 -0.13 -28.77
N ARG A 188 5.86 -0.23 -29.33
CA ARG A 188 7.10 -0.33 -28.54
C ARG A 188 7.38 0.93 -27.74
N ALA A 189 7.15 2.11 -28.31
CA ALA A 189 7.36 3.37 -27.61
C ALA A 189 6.34 3.55 -26.47
N LYS A 190 5.08 3.10 -26.64
CA LYS A 190 4.10 3.06 -25.53
C LYS A 190 4.60 2.24 -24.35
N ARG A 191 5.08 1.01 -24.59
CA ARG A 191 5.59 0.14 -23.53
C ARG A 191 6.82 0.69 -22.83
N VAL A 192 7.69 1.41 -23.55
CA VAL A 192 8.82 2.12 -22.92
C VAL A 192 8.35 3.24 -22.02
N ILE A 193 7.35 4.03 -22.44
CA ILE A 193 6.76 5.08 -21.61
C ILE A 193 6.13 4.48 -20.35
N ASP A 194 5.40 3.37 -20.48
CA ASP A 194 4.78 2.67 -19.35
C ASP A 194 5.82 2.16 -18.34
N MET A 195 6.92 1.58 -18.83
CA MET A 195 8.04 1.12 -17.99
C MET A 195 8.72 2.28 -17.25
N ILE A 196 8.97 3.39 -17.94
CA ILE A 196 9.58 4.59 -17.33
C ILE A 196 8.61 5.21 -16.33
N GLY A 197 7.32 5.29 -16.68
CA GLY A 197 6.25 5.80 -15.85
C GLY A 197 6.14 5.07 -14.52
N SER A 198 6.12 3.74 -14.58
CA SER A 198 6.08 2.88 -13.38
C SER A 198 7.33 3.02 -12.52
N LEU A 199 8.53 3.03 -13.11
CA LEU A 199 9.78 3.04 -12.37
C LEU A 199 10.14 4.42 -11.77
N ILE A 200 9.85 5.51 -12.47
CA ILE A 200 10.25 6.87 -12.06
C ILE A 200 9.16 7.58 -11.26
N PHE A 201 7.87 7.35 -11.56
CA PHE A 201 6.78 8.06 -10.90
C PHE A 201 6.03 7.17 -9.91
N MET A 202 5.58 5.99 -10.35
CA MET A 202 4.67 5.17 -9.55
C MET A 202 5.37 4.48 -8.37
N MET A 203 6.49 3.79 -8.60
CA MET A 203 7.24 3.12 -7.53
C MET A 203 7.77 4.12 -6.48
N PRO A 204 8.44 5.24 -6.85
CA PRO A 204 8.97 6.16 -5.84
C PRO A 204 7.87 6.84 -5.04
N ALA A 205 6.75 7.23 -5.67
CA ALA A 205 5.61 7.78 -4.96
C ALA A 205 5.02 6.77 -3.95
N ALA A 206 4.90 5.49 -4.33
CA ALA A 206 4.42 4.44 -3.44
C ALA A 206 5.37 4.18 -2.26
N VAL A 207 6.68 4.16 -2.51
CA VAL A 207 7.72 3.99 -1.47
C VAL A 207 7.68 5.16 -0.47
N LEU A 208 7.63 6.40 -0.96
CA LEU A 208 7.53 7.57 -0.07
C LEU A 208 6.24 7.54 0.75
N THR A 209 5.11 7.21 0.10
CA THR A 209 3.82 7.09 0.79
C THR A 209 3.87 6.01 1.86
N TRP A 210 4.52 4.86 1.59
CA TRP A 210 4.72 3.80 2.57
C TRP A 210 5.59 4.26 3.75
N MET A 211 6.77 4.81 3.48
CA MET A 211 7.72 5.20 4.52
C MET A 211 7.12 6.21 5.49
N TYR A 212 6.51 7.28 4.98
CA TYR A 212 5.87 8.28 5.83
C TYR A 212 4.53 7.79 6.42
N GLY A 213 3.76 7.04 5.63
CA GLY A 213 2.48 6.45 6.03
C GLY A 213 2.63 5.47 7.19
N TRP A 214 3.72 4.70 7.23
CA TRP A 214 4.00 3.74 8.30
C TRP A 214 4.19 4.42 9.66
N PHE A 215 5.07 5.43 9.75
CA PHE A 215 5.23 6.20 11.00
C PHE A 215 3.98 7.00 11.34
N PHE A 216 3.25 7.47 10.33
CA PHE A 216 1.96 8.12 10.51
C PHE A 216 0.90 7.18 11.10
N LEU A 217 0.83 5.91 10.68
CA LEU A 217 -0.04 4.92 11.31
C LEU A 217 0.33 4.73 12.78
N TRP A 218 1.60 4.39 13.05
CA TRP A 218 2.03 4.02 14.40
C TRP A 218 1.91 5.15 15.42
N ARG A 219 2.13 6.42 15.02
CA ARG A 219 1.95 7.55 15.95
C ARG A 219 0.52 7.80 16.42
N HIS A 220 -0.48 7.17 15.79
CA HIS A 220 -1.89 7.19 16.21
C HIS A 220 -2.30 5.91 16.94
N LEU A 221 -1.39 4.94 17.10
CA LEU A 221 -1.63 3.68 17.80
C LEU A 221 -0.91 3.61 19.14
N ILE A 222 0.26 4.25 19.26
CA ILE A 222 1.14 4.16 20.42
C ILE A 222 1.61 5.52 20.92
N VAL A 223 1.91 5.59 22.22
CA VAL A 223 2.57 6.72 22.89
C VAL A 223 3.79 6.18 23.63
N PRO A 224 4.97 6.86 23.60
CA PRO A 224 5.27 8.13 22.94
C PRO A 224 5.23 8.09 21.41
N LYS A 225 4.79 9.18 20.77
CA LYS A 225 4.57 9.23 19.32
C LYS A 225 5.89 9.01 18.55
N PRO A 226 6.03 7.94 17.74
CA PRO A 226 7.17 7.77 16.83
C PRO A 226 7.17 8.82 15.71
N SER A 227 8.37 9.19 15.27
CA SER A 227 8.60 10.08 14.13
C SER A 227 9.52 9.40 13.13
N ALA A 228 9.36 9.69 11.84
CA ALA A 228 10.26 9.21 10.78
C ALA A 228 11.71 9.68 10.97
N SER A 229 11.91 10.75 11.74
CA SER A 229 13.23 11.29 12.08
C SER A 229 13.87 10.69 13.34
N ASP A 230 13.17 9.80 14.07
CA ASP A 230 13.72 9.16 15.25
C ASP A 230 14.60 7.95 14.85
N GLY A 231 15.88 7.98 15.24
CA GLY A 231 16.76 6.82 15.11
C GLY A 231 16.36 5.67 16.03
N LEU A 232 16.85 4.46 15.72
CA LEU A 232 16.52 3.22 16.43
C LEU A 232 16.75 3.33 17.95
N ASP A 233 17.93 3.80 18.38
CA ASP A 233 18.28 3.92 19.80
C ASP A 233 17.30 4.81 20.56
N ARG A 234 16.86 5.90 19.93
CA ARG A 234 15.89 6.82 20.52
C ARG A 234 14.52 6.17 20.68
N LEU A 235 14.08 5.37 19.71
CA LEU A 235 12.83 4.62 19.80
C LEU A 235 12.91 3.52 20.88
N VAL A 236 14.02 2.79 20.95
CA VAL A 236 14.26 1.79 21.99
C VAL A 236 14.30 2.41 23.39
N MET A 237 14.88 3.61 23.56
CA MET A 237 14.83 4.34 24.82
C MET A 237 13.40 4.73 25.21
N LYS A 238 12.58 5.16 24.23
CA LYS A 238 11.15 5.48 24.44
C LYS A 238 10.31 4.26 24.80
N ALA A 239 10.77 3.04 24.52
CA ALA A 239 10.02 1.80 24.78
C ALA A 239 9.61 1.64 26.25
N ARG A 240 10.40 2.18 27.21
CA ARG A 240 10.06 2.10 28.65
C ARG A 240 8.72 2.75 28.99
N ALA A 241 8.38 3.83 28.29
CA ALA A 241 7.14 4.58 28.47
C ALA A 241 6.06 4.16 27.47
N LEU A 242 6.31 3.12 26.66
CA LEU A 242 5.39 2.71 25.60
C LEU A 242 4.09 2.17 26.19
N ARG A 243 2.99 2.66 25.63
CA ARG A 243 1.62 2.22 25.90
C ARG A 243 0.77 2.30 24.63
N TRP A 244 -0.24 1.44 24.55
CA TRP A 244 -1.30 1.58 23.57
C TRP A 244 -2.06 2.88 23.80
N ASN A 245 -2.31 3.61 22.72
CA ASN A 245 -3.11 4.82 22.70
C ASN A 245 -3.72 4.94 21.31
N VAL A 246 -4.65 4.03 21.02
CA VAL A 246 -5.32 3.95 19.73
C VAL A 246 -6.27 5.13 19.61
N GLU A 247 -6.00 6.01 18.65
CA GLU A 247 -6.87 7.13 18.33
C GLU A 247 -8.11 6.61 17.57
N THR A 248 -9.17 6.36 18.35
CA THR A 248 -10.44 5.78 17.88
C THR A 248 -11.38 6.84 17.31
N ILE A 249 -11.38 8.05 17.86
CA ILE A 249 -12.32 9.12 17.53
C ILE A 249 -11.70 10.13 16.56
N GLY A 250 -12.47 10.56 15.56
CA GLY A 250 -12.07 11.58 14.57
C GLY A 250 -12.69 12.95 14.85
N PHE A 251 -13.86 13.20 14.27
CA PHE A 251 -14.48 14.53 14.22
C PHE A 251 -15.48 14.80 15.36
N SER A 252 -16.21 13.77 15.79
CA SER A 252 -17.26 13.86 16.80
C SER A 252 -17.07 12.80 17.87
N PRO A 253 -17.26 13.12 19.16
CA PRO A 253 -17.25 12.12 20.25
C PRO A 253 -18.26 10.98 20.07
N ASN A 254 -19.38 11.24 19.41
CA ASN A 254 -20.41 10.24 19.08
C ASN A 254 -20.25 9.67 17.65
N GLY A 255 -19.18 10.08 16.96
CA GLY A 255 -18.87 9.68 15.59
C GLY A 255 -18.21 8.32 15.51
N PHE A 256 -17.87 7.90 14.29
CA PHE A 256 -17.29 6.60 14.02
C PHE A 256 -15.98 6.40 14.81
N ASN A 257 -15.93 5.36 15.65
CA ASN A 257 -14.85 5.11 16.61
C ASN A 257 -13.74 4.17 16.07
N GLY A 258 -13.76 3.86 14.77
CA GLY A 258 -12.72 3.09 14.08
C GLY A 258 -11.71 3.96 13.33
N TYR A 259 -11.42 5.18 13.78
CA TYR A 259 -10.65 6.14 12.98
C TYR A 259 -9.21 5.67 12.64
N PHE A 260 -8.63 4.74 13.42
CA PHE A 260 -7.34 4.13 13.11
C PHE A 260 -7.34 3.30 11.81
N LEU A 261 -8.49 2.76 11.41
CA LEU A 261 -8.64 1.96 10.18
C LEU A 261 -8.27 2.75 8.93
N PHE A 262 -8.57 4.05 8.88
CA PHE A 262 -8.18 4.91 7.76
C PHE A 262 -6.66 4.96 7.56
N LYS A 263 -5.87 4.92 8.64
CA LYS A 263 -4.40 4.94 8.53
C LYS A 263 -3.86 3.59 8.07
N ILE A 264 -4.51 2.49 8.48
CA ILE A 264 -4.21 1.16 7.97
C ILE A 264 -4.48 1.13 6.47
N LEU A 265 -5.62 1.68 6.01
CA LEU A 265 -5.96 1.75 4.61
C LEU A 265 -4.96 2.56 3.78
N LEU A 266 -4.44 3.67 4.30
CA LEU A 266 -3.40 4.45 3.62
C LEU A 266 -2.10 3.64 3.41
N VAL A 267 -1.67 2.87 4.41
CA VAL A 267 -0.49 2.02 4.30
C VAL A 267 -0.75 0.85 3.34
N SER A 268 -1.91 0.21 3.43
CA SER A 268 -2.35 -0.85 2.52
C SER A 268 -2.42 -0.36 1.07
N PHE A 269 -2.96 0.85 0.84
CA PHE A 269 -2.99 1.51 -0.46
C PHE A 269 -1.58 1.65 -1.04
N ALA A 270 -0.63 2.18 -0.25
CA ALA A 270 0.75 2.33 -0.70
C ALA A 270 1.38 0.98 -1.09
N GLY A 271 1.14 -0.07 -0.30
CA GLY A 271 1.61 -1.43 -0.62
C GLY A 271 1.00 -1.99 -1.90
N ILE A 272 -0.32 -1.84 -2.08
CA ILE A 272 -1.03 -2.29 -3.28
C ILE A 272 -0.53 -1.55 -4.53
N VAL A 273 -0.37 -0.22 -4.46
CA VAL A 273 0.16 0.58 -5.57
C VAL A 273 1.59 0.17 -5.91
N PHE A 274 2.44 -0.10 -4.91
CA PHE A 274 3.80 -0.57 -5.15
C PHE A 274 3.85 -1.93 -5.86
N LEU A 275 3.06 -2.90 -5.40
CA LEU A 275 2.94 -4.21 -6.04
C LEU A 275 2.39 -4.07 -7.47
N HIS A 276 1.40 -3.20 -7.66
CA HIS A 276 0.83 -2.95 -8.97
C HIS A 276 1.84 -2.29 -9.93
N ALA A 277 2.69 -1.38 -9.44
CA ALA A 277 3.76 -0.79 -10.23
C ALA A 277 4.76 -1.84 -10.75
N ILE A 278 5.07 -2.86 -9.93
CA ILE A 278 5.90 -4.01 -10.34
C ILE A 278 5.20 -4.82 -11.43
N ALA A 279 3.91 -5.15 -11.23
CA ALA A 279 3.12 -5.90 -12.20
C ALA A 279 3.06 -5.18 -13.55
N PHE A 280 2.77 -3.88 -13.53
CA PHE A 280 2.69 -3.04 -14.71
C PHE A 280 4.04 -2.94 -15.43
N PHE A 281 5.14 -2.73 -14.69
CA PHE A 281 6.49 -2.73 -15.26
C PHE A 281 6.83 -4.06 -15.95
N TYR A 282 6.61 -5.20 -15.30
CA TYR A 282 6.90 -6.51 -15.87
C TYR A 282 6.03 -6.85 -17.09
N ARG A 283 4.74 -6.50 -17.05
CA ARG A 283 3.85 -6.65 -18.19
C ARG A 283 4.35 -5.83 -19.38
N SER A 284 4.63 -4.53 -19.18
CA SER A 284 5.12 -3.66 -20.25
C SER A 284 6.46 -4.12 -20.82
N PHE A 285 7.35 -4.65 -19.97
CA PHE A 285 8.62 -5.24 -20.42
C PHE A 285 8.40 -6.50 -21.28
N LEU A 286 7.55 -7.43 -20.85
CA LEU A 286 7.25 -8.64 -21.60
C LEU A 286 6.57 -8.32 -22.92
N GLU A 287 5.60 -7.40 -22.93
CA GLU A 287 4.91 -6.96 -24.13
C GLU A 287 5.86 -6.26 -25.11
N PHE A 288 6.82 -5.47 -24.60
CA PHE A 288 7.87 -4.86 -25.43
C PHE A 288 8.77 -5.91 -26.12
N VAL A 289 9.14 -6.97 -25.39
CA VAL A 289 10.05 -8.02 -25.87
C VAL A 289 9.36 -9.03 -26.80
N GLU A 290 8.16 -9.50 -26.44
CA GLU A 290 7.38 -10.47 -27.23
C GLU A 290 6.63 -9.81 -28.42
N GLY A 291 6.40 -8.49 -28.35
CA GLY A 291 5.75 -7.72 -29.42
C GLY A 291 4.22 -7.72 -29.33
N GLN A 292 3.57 -7.18 -30.38
CA GLN A 292 2.12 -6.92 -30.38
C GLN A 292 1.25 -8.16 -30.11
N GLY A 293 1.69 -9.36 -30.50
CA GLY A 293 0.93 -10.60 -30.26
C GLY A 293 0.83 -11.02 -28.78
N SER A 294 1.52 -10.32 -27.89
CA SER A 294 1.46 -10.53 -26.43
C SER A 294 0.63 -9.48 -25.70
N GLU A 295 0.07 -8.51 -26.42
CA GLU A 295 -0.80 -7.48 -25.85
C GLU A 295 -2.01 -8.11 -25.17
N ASN A 296 -2.27 -7.71 -23.92
CA ASN A 296 -3.38 -8.22 -23.09
C ASN A 296 -3.34 -9.73 -22.80
N LYS A 297 -2.21 -10.40 -23.05
CA LYS A 297 -2.05 -11.83 -22.75
C LYS A 297 -2.27 -12.08 -21.24
N TYR A 298 -3.11 -13.08 -20.93
CA TYR A 298 -3.51 -13.46 -19.57
C TYR A 298 -4.25 -12.38 -18.76
N LEU A 299 -4.69 -11.29 -19.38
CA LEU A 299 -5.44 -10.26 -18.69
C LEU A 299 -6.84 -10.77 -18.32
N ASP A 300 -7.16 -10.70 -17.04
CA ASP A 300 -8.48 -11.04 -16.49
C ASP A 300 -9.30 -9.74 -16.34
N LYS A 301 -10.14 -9.47 -17.36
CA LYS A 301 -11.09 -8.37 -17.35
C LYS A 301 -12.48 -8.85 -16.96
N ASP A 302 -13.16 -8.05 -16.13
CA ASP A 302 -14.58 -8.23 -15.84
C ASP A 302 -15.38 -7.84 -17.09
N THR A 303 -16.22 -8.75 -17.57
CA THR A 303 -17.13 -8.51 -18.70
C THR A 303 -18.56 -8.53 -18.21
N LEU A 304 -19.44 -7.73 -18.83
CA LEU A 304 -20.88 -7.73 -18.51
C LEU A 304 -21.64 -8.87 -19.21
N GLY A 305 -20.95 -9.63 -20.07
CA GLY A 305 -21.50 -10.68 -20.94
C GLY A 305 -20.84 -10.66 -22.32
N GLU A 306 -21.17 -11.62 -23.19
CA GLU A 306 -20.69 -11.59 -24.59
C GLU A 306 -21.20 -10.33 -25.29
N GLY A 307 -20.28 -9.44 -25.67
CA GLY A 307 -20.57 -8.27 -26.52
C GLY A 307 -20.69 -6.92 -25.81
N GLU A 308 -20.61 -6.87 -24.47
CA GLU A 308 -20.55 -5.61 -23.71
C GLU A 308 -19.25 -5.58 -22.89
N GLU A 309 -18.17 -5.16 -23.54
CA GLU A 309 -17.02 -4.63 -22.80
C GLU A 309 -17.54 -3.43 -22.00
N ALA A 310 -17.30 -3.42 -20.69
CA ALA A 310 -17.84 -2.42 -19.77
C ALA A 310 -17.44 -1.02 -20.24
N TYR A 311 -18.38 -0.34 -20.92
CA TYR A 311 -18.36 1.05 -21.36
C TYR A 311 -16.96 1.70 -21.30
N GLU A 312 -16.19 1.61 -22.39
CA GLU A 312 -15.18 2.62 -22.65
C GLU A 312 -15.91 3.96 -22.65
N GLY A 313 -15.70 4.76 -21.59
CA GLY A 313 -16.41 6.00 -21.37
C GLY A 313 -16.33 6.88 -22.61
N ALA A 314 -17.46 7.06 -23.27
CA ALA A 314 -17.62 8.03 -24.33
C ALA A 314 -17.39 9.43 -23.77
N HIS A 315 -16.21 10.01 -24.04
CA HIS A 315 -15.97 11.45 -24.14
C HIS A 315 -14.79 11.72 -25.09
#